data_AF-A0A2S6XG00-F1
#
_entry.id   AF-A0A2S6XG00-F1
#
_cell.length_a   1.000
_cell.length_b   1.000
_cell.length_c   1.000
_cell.angle_alpha   90.00
_cell.angle_beta   90.00
_cell.angle_gamma   90.00
#
_symmetry.space_group_name_H-M   'P 1'
#
loop_
_entity.id
_entity.type
_entity.pdbx_description
1 polymer ?
#
loop_
_entity_poly.entity_id
_entity_poly.type
_entity_poly.pdbx_seq_one_letter_code
_entity_poly.pdbx_strand_id
1 'polypeptide(L)'
;MTEAPLTEAEIVEAERELGVSFPEEYRVYLREVSAGGALFRLERTGRGWWWAGNDEGRRDLLATSFPHPDSYVGADDELMAREPQPEAFGDDAAYLEARCAWDDEADRSEELKTAGAVVIQEHGCGFSTLLALTGFLAGTVWWDGRATCDLIVPLSLDHVGGAQPVQFGQWLDYGSWALLPPGWGPSVPPSPVVHR
;
A
#
# COMPACT_ATOMS: atom_id res chain seq x y z
N MET A 1 -9.94 6.51 -25.92
CA MET A 1 -10.88 5.35 -25.97
C MET A 1 -10.73 4.65 -24.65
N THR A 2 -11.77 4.65 -23.83
CA THR A 2 -11.76 3.95 -22.54
C THR A 2 -11.82 2.45 -22.83
N GLU A 3 -10.80 1.72 -22.40
CA GLU A 3 -10.71 0.26 -22.55
C GLU A 3 -11.84 -0.41 -21.77
N ALA A 4 -12.30 -1.60 -22.16
CA ALA A 4 -13.42 -2.25 -21.50
C ALA A 4 -13.04 -2.75 -20.08
N PRO A 5 -14.01 -2.85 -19.15
CA PRO A 5 -13.77 -3.51 -17.85
C PRO A 5 -13.30 -4.97 -18.03
N LEU A 6 -12.63 -5.50 -17.01
CA LEU A 6 -12.11 -6.87 -17.03
C LEU A 6 -13.23 -7.90 -16.96
N THR A 7 -13.08 -8.99 -17.68
CA THR A 7 -13.96 -10.15 -17.59
C THR A 7 -13.63 -11.01 -16.36
N GLU A 8 -14.58 -11.83 -15.93
CA GLU A 8 -14.37 -12.82 -14.86
C GLU A 8 -13.17 -13.75 -15.16
N ALA A 9 -13.01 -14.14 -16.44
CA ALA A 9 -11.92 -15.01 -16.87
C ALA A 9 -10.55 -14.35 -16.74
N GLU A 10 -10.44 -13.05 -17.07
CA GLU A 10 -9.21 -12.28 -16.91
C GLU A 10 -8.87 -12.05 -15.44
N ILE A 11 -9.87 -11.80 -14.59
CA ILE A 11 -9.67 -11.66 -13.14
C ILE A 11 -9.14 -12.96 -12.55
N VAL A 12 -9.74 -14.10 -12.88
CA VAL A 12 -9.28 -15.42 -12.42
C VAL A 12 -7.89 -15.75 -12.96
N GLU A 13 -7.57 -15.36 -14.19
CA GLU A 13 -6.21 -15.50 -14.74
C GLU A 13 -5.21 -14.67 -13.93
N ALA A 14 -5.53 -13.40 -13.65
CA ALA A 14 -4.69 -12.48 -12.90
C ALA A 14 -4.42 -12.98 -11.48
N GLU A 15 -5.46 -13.39 -10.75
CA GLU A 15 -5.36 -13.97 -9.41
C GLU A 15 -4.44 -15.20 -9.38
N ARG A 16 -4.62 -16.10 -10.36
CA ARG A 16 -3.81 -17.32 -10.46
C ARG A 16 -2.34 -16.99 -10.73
N GLU A 17 -2.07 -16.02 -11.61
CA GLU A 17 -0.71 -15.63 -11.96
C GLU A 17 -0.02 -14.87 -10.81
N LEU A 18 -0.75 -14.01 -10.12
CA LEU A 18 -0.27 -13.22 -8.99
C LEU A 18 -0.20 -14.00 -7.68
N GLY A 19 -0.82 -15.20 -7.63
CA GLY A 19 -0.83 -16.04 -6.45
C GLY A 19 -1.68 -15.49 -5.30
N VAL A 20 -2.66 -14.64 -5.59
CA VAL A 20 -3.53 -13.98 -4.60
C VAL A 20 -4.99 -14.12 -4.97
N SER A 21 -5.88 -13.91 -4.00
CA SER A 21 -7.32 -13.80 -4.25
C SER A 21 -7.75 -12.37 -3.97
N PHE A 22 -8.41 -11.75 -4.93
CA PHE A 22 -8.86 -10.38 -4.79
C PHE A 22 -10.08 -10.30 -3.88
N PRO A 23 -10.17 -9.26 -3.02
CA PRO A 23 -11.37 -8.96 -2.25
C PRO A 23 -12.59 -8.82 -3.16
N GLU A 24 -13.75 -9.32 -2.73
CA GLU A 24 -14.97 -9.36 -3.55
C GLU A 24 -15.37 -7.97 -4.09
N GLU A 25 -15.32 -6.94 -3.24
CA GLU A 25 -15.64 -5.57 -3.64
C GLU A 25 -14.67 -5.03 -4.70
N TYR A 26 -13.41 -5.48 -4.66
CA TYR A 26 -12.42 -5.14 -5.68
C TYR A 26 -12.71 -5.87 -7.00
N ARG A 27 -13.12 -7.15 -6.95
CA ARG A 27 -13.56 -7.90 -8.15
C ARG A 27 -14.75 -7.24 -8.84
N VAL A 28 -15.72 -6.76 -8.07
CA VAL A 28 -16.88 -6.00 -8.58
C VAL A 28 -16.40 -4.74 -9.30
N TYR A 29 -15.51 -3.96 -8.68
CA TYR A 29 -14.91 -2.78 -9.31
C TYR A 29 -14.18 -3.09 -10.62
N LEU A 30 -13.39 -4.18 -10.65
CA LEU A 30 -12.65 -4.56 -11.85
C LEU A 30 -13.58 -4.89 -13.04
N ARG A 31 -14.75 -5.47 -12.76
CA ARG A 31 -15.75 -5.85 -13.78
C ARG A 31 -16.67 -4.70 -14.22
N GLU A 32 -16.90 -3.73 -13.36
CA GLU A 32 -17.89 -2.68 -13.62
C GLU A 32 -17.25 -1.36 -14.05
N VAL A 33 -16.07 -1.03 -13.52
CA VAL A 33 -15.52 0.34 -13.58
C VAL A 33 -14.09 0.43 -14.12
N SER A 34 -13.28 -0.64 -14.05
CA SER A 34 -11.83 -0.65 -14.41
C SER A 34 -11.44 0.13 -15.68
N ALA A 35 -12.38 0.23 -16.62
CA ALA A 35 -12.41 1.16 -17.74
C ALA A 35 -12.37 2.66 -17.36
N GLY A 36 -11.18 3.22 -17.08
CA GLY A 36 -10.96 4.67 -17.02
C GLY A 36 -11.31 5.37 -15.70
N GLY A 37 -11.29 4.63 -14.59
CA GLY A 37 -11.37 5.21 -13.25
C GLY A 37 -10.10 5.95 -12.82
N ALA A 38 -10.18 6.65 -11.69
CA ALA A 38 -9.06 7.39 -11.09
C ALA A 38 -8.00 6.51 -10.39
N LEU A 39 -8.15 5.19 -10.46
CA LEU A 39 -7.27 4.21 -9.80
C LEU A 39 -6.23 3.66 -10.75
N PHE A 40 -5.13 3.20 -10.16
CA PHE A 40 -4.14 2.37 -10.84
C PHE A 40 -4.75 1.08 -11.37
N ARG A 41 -4.60 0.89 -12.68
CA ARG A 41 -5.30 -0.14 -13.42
C ARG A 41 -4.54 -1.45 -13.36
N LEU A 42 -5.23 -2.54 -13.05
CA LEU A 42 -4.73 -3.88 -13.29
C LEU A 42 -4.77 -4.19 -14.79
N GLU A 43 -3.62 -4.40 -15.40
CA GLU A 43 -3.46 -4.64 -16.83
C GLU A 43 -2.43 -5.72 -17.13
N ARG A 44 -2.48 -6.28 -18.33
CA ARG A 44 -1.50 -7.27 -18.78
C ARG A 44 -0.31 -6.57 -19.41
N THR A 45 0.84 -6.64 -18.75
CA THR A 45 2.13 -6.12 -19.23
C THR A 45 2.92 -7.20 -19.96
N GLY A 46 4.08 -6.85 -20.51
CA GLY A 46 5.01 -7.81 -21.12
C GLY A 46 5.53 -8.89 -20.15
N ARG A 47 5.34 -8.71 -18.83
CA ARG A 47 5.73 -9.66 -17.79
C ARG A 47 4.54 -10.33 -17.09
N GLY A 48 3.32 -10.10 -17.58
CA GLY A 48 2.10 -10.63 -16.98
C GLY A 48 1.20 -9.57 -16.38
N TRP A 49 0.25 -9.95 -15.53
CA TRP A 49 -0.69 -9.05 -14.88
C TRP A 49 0.00 -8.17 -13.85
N TRP A 50 -0.23 -6.85 -13.90
CA TRP A 50 0.29 -5.90 -12.92
C TRP A 50 -0.53 -4.61 -12.85
N TRP A 51 -0.41 -3.86 -11.76
CA TRP A 51 -1.03 -2.54 -11.64
C TRP A 51 -0.15 -1.45 -12.27
N ALA A 52 -0.71 -0.72 -13.23
CA ALA A 52 -0.07 0.45 -13.83
C ALA A 52 0.32 1.46 -12.73
N GLY A 53 1.59 1.85 -12.68
CA GLY A 53 2.11 2.79 -11.67
C GLY A 53 2.67 2.14 -10.41
N ASN A 54 2.52 0.82 -10.22
CA ASN A 54 3.21 0.10 -9.15
C ASN A 54 4.57 -0.42 -9.62
N ASP A 55 5.56 -0.44 -8.72
CA ASP A 55 6.87 -1.01 -8.99
C ASP A 55 6.79 -2.54 -9.16
N GLU A 56 7.20 -3.05 -10.32
CA GLU A 56 7.23 -4.48 -10.62
C GLU A 56 8.16 -5.28 -9.70
N GLY A 57 9.17 -4.65 -9.10
CA GLY A 57 10.06 -5.28 -8.11
C GLY A 57 9.31 -5.79 -6.87
N ARG A 58 8.13 -5.23 -6.59
CA ARG A 58 7.30 -5.59 -5.43
C ARG A 58 6.42 -6.81 -5.66
N ARG A 59 6.42 -7.39 -6.86
CA ARG A 59 5.58 -8.55 -7.21
C ARG A 59 5.78 -9.72 -6.25
N ASP A 60 7.02 -10.01 -5.86
CA ASP A 60 7.33 -11.14 -4.99
C ASP A 60 6.82 -10.94 -3.55
N LEU A 61 6.58 -9.69 -3.14
CA LEU A 61 6.03 -9.36 -1.83
C LEU A 61 4.51 -9.46 -1.78
N LEU A 62 3.83 -9.63 -2.92
CA LEU A 62 2.37 -9.61 -2.97
C LEU A 62 1.74 -10.83 -2.27
N ALA A 63 2.41 -11.99 -2.28
CA ALA A 63 1.95 -13.20 -1.60
C ALA A 63 2.22 -13.18 -0.08
N THR A 64 3.01 -12.23 0.40
CA THR A 64 3.24 -12.00 1.83
C THR A 64 2.06 -11.25 2.42
N SER A 65 1.66 -11.56 3.66
CA SER A 65 0.52 -10.88 4.29
C SER A 65 0.84 -9.42 4.58
N PHE A 66 -0.14 -8.52 4.34
CA PHE A 66 -0.03 -7.13 4.72
C PHE A 66 0.03 -7.00 6.25
N PRO A 67 1.12 -6.43 6.81
CA PRO A 67 1.30 -6.32 8.24
C PRO A 67 0.45 -5.20 8.81
N HIS A 68 -0.05 -5.37 10.02
CA HIS A 68 -0.63 -4.26 10.77
C HIS A 68 0.50 -3.33 11.25
N PRO A 69 0.33 -1.98 11.23
CA PRO A 69 1.38 -1.06 11.67
C PRO A 69 1.98 -1.35 13.05
N ASP A 70 1.14 -1.68 14.03
CA ASP A 70 1.58 -2.05 15.38
C ASP A 70 2.51 -3.27 15.44
N SER A 71 2.53 -4.12 14.39
CA SER A 71 3.31 -5.36 14.39
C SER A 71 4.80 -5.15 14.19
N TYR A 72 5.22 -4.02 13.59
CA TYR A 72 6.62 -3.75 13.29
C TYR A 72 7.25 -2.64 14.14
N VAL A 73 6.49 -1.97 15.02
CA VAL A 73 7.00 -0.89 15.89
C VAL A 73 8.23 -1.33 16.70
N GLY A 74 8.16 -2.50 17.35
CA GLY A 74 9.30 -3.00 18.13
C GLY A 74 10.52 -3.36 17.28
N ALA A 75 10.29 -3.91 16.08
CA ALA A 75 11.38 -4.25 15.16
C ALA A 75 12.05 -2.98 14.58
N ASP A 76 11.26 -1.94 14.31
CA ASP A 76 11.77 -0.63 13.89
C ASP A 76 12.61 0.00 15.00
N ASP A 77 12.13 0.01 16.24
CA ASP A 77 12.89 0.53 17.40
C ASP A 77 14.23 -0.21 17.56
N GLU A 78 14.23 -1.55 17.43
CA GLU A 78 15.44 -2.38 17.47
C GLU A 78 16.40 -2.11 16.31
N LEU A 79 15.87 -1.85 15.11
CA LEU A 79 16.68 -1.50 13.95
C LEU A 79 17.32 -0.12 14.11
N MET A 80 16.55 0.88 14.55
CA MET A 80 17.05 2.23 14.81
C MET A 80 18.08 2.25 15.93
N ALA A 81 17.89 1.46 16.99
CA ALA A 81 18.86 1.35 18.08
C ALA A 81 20.20 0.74 17.63
N ARG A 82 20.23 0.00 16.52
CA ARG A 82 21.43 -0.58 15.91
C ARG A 82 22.06 0.28 14.82
N GLU A 83 21.53 1.47 14.57
CA GLU A 83 22.07 2.38 13.56
C GLU A 83 23.56 2.65 13.83
N PRO A 84 24.47 2.34 12.89
CA PRO A 84 25.89 2.56 13.06
C PRO A 84 26.19 4.03 13.37
N GLN A 85 26.88 4.28 14.49
CA GLN A 85 27.32 5.62 14.89
C GLN A 85 28.80 5.78 14.52
N PRO A 86 29.22 6.88 13.85
CA PRO A 86 30.61 7.10 13.44
C PRO A 86 31.61 6.92 14.59
N GLU A 87 31.26 7.34 15.80
CA GLU A 87 32.11 7.31 16.99
C GLU A 87 32.41 5.89 17.50
N ALA A 88 31.65 4.89 17.05
CA ALA A 88 31.86 3.49 17.41
C ALA A 88 32.96 2.81 16.57
N PHE A 89 33.48 3.49 15.54
CA PHE A 89 34.44 2.93 14.61
C PHE A 89 35.78 3.64 14.69
N GLY A 90 36.86 2.87 14.52
CA GLY A 90 38.22 3.40 14.48
C GLY A 90 38.66 3.90 13.10
N ASP A 91 37.88 3.60 12.06
CA ASP A 91 38.15 3.95 10.68
C ASP A 91 36.85 4.15 9.87
N ASP A 92 36.91 5.08 8.91
CA ASP A 92 35.75 5.46 8.09
C ASP A 92 35.29 4.32 7.16
N ALA A 93 36.19 3.44 6.71
CA ALA A 93 35.85 2.37 5.79
C ALA A 93 34.94 1.32 6.47
N ALA A 94 35.27 0.93 7.69
CA ALA A 94 34.48 0.03 8.52
C ALA A 94 33.13 0.65 8.89
N TYR A 95 33.09 1.96 9.18
CA TYR A 95 31.83 2.68 9.41
C TYR A 95 30.93 2.65 8.17
N LEU A 96 31.47 2.96 6.99
CA LEU A 96 30.71 2.95 5.74
C LEU A 96 30.19 1.55 5.39
N GLU A 97 31.00 0.51 5.57
CA GLU A 97 30.58 -0.88 5.37
C GLU A 97 29.42 -1.26 6.30
N ALA A 98 29.54 -0.95 7.60
CA ALA A 98 28.47 -1.17 8.56
C ALA A 98 27.21 -0.37 8.22
N ARG A 99 27.38 0.88 7.76
CA ARG A 99 26.27 1.74 7.35
C ARG A 99 25.52 1.17 6.15
N CYS A 100 26.23 0.75 5.10
CA CYS A 100 25.59 0.13 3.93
C CYS A 100 24.82 -1.14 4.31
N ALA A 101 25.39 -1.99 5.18
CA ALA A 101 24.70 -3.20 5.62
C ALA A 101 23.42 -2.89 6.42
N TRP A 102 23.44 -1.82 7.22
CA TRP A 102 22.26 -1.35 7.95
C TRP A 102 21.23 -0.72 7.00
N ASP A 103 21.65 0.10 6.03
CA ASP A 103 20.76 0.69 5.03
C ASP A 103 20.06 -0.43 4.21
N ASP A 104 20.79 -1.46 3.78
CA ASP A 104 20.22 -2.63 3.08
C ASP A 104 19.22 -3.44 3.93
N GLU A 105 19.38 -3.45 5.26
CA GLU A 105 18.42 -4.05 6.19
C GLU A 105 17.19 -3.15 6.37
N ALA A 106 17.40 -1.85 6.51
CA ALA A 106 16.34 -0.86 6.67
C ALA A 106 15.44 -0.79 5.43
N ASP A 107 16.01 -0.76 4.23
CA ASP A 107 15.27 -0.75 2.97
C ASP A 107 14.37 -1.99 2.85
N ARG A 108 14.89 -3.18 3.19
CA ARG A 108 14.09 -4.41 3.22
C ARG A 108 12.97 -4.37 4.26
N SER A 109 13.22 -3.76 5.42
CA SER A 109 12.19 -3.57 6.45
C SER A 109 11.07 -2.65 5.93
N GLU A 110 11.44 -1.54 5.30
CA GLU A 110 10.50 -0.59 4.68
C GLU A 110 9.66 -1.22 3.57
N GLU A 111 10.26 -2.10 2.76
CA GLU A 111 9.52 -2.81 1.73
C GLU A 111 8.47 -3.75 2.31
N LEU A 112 8.78 -4.41 3.43
CA LEU A 112 7.89 -5.36 4.10
C LEU A 112 6.67 -4.68 4.73
N LYS A 113 6.77 -3.40 5.12
CA LYS A 113 5.63 -2.63 5.68
C LYS A 113 4.45 -2.52 4.72
N THR A 114 4.67 -2.65 3.42
CA THR A 114 3.63 -2.64 2.39
C THR A 114 3.58 -3.94 1.57
N ALA A 115 4.13 -5.02 2.11
CA ALA A 115 3.96 -6.36 1.53
C ALA A 115 2.46 -6.73 1.47
N GLY A 116 2.04 -7.53 0.51
CA GLY A 116 0.63 -7.93 0.40
C GLY A 116 -0.37 -6.84 0.07
N ALA A 117 0.10 -5.62 -0.23
CA ALA A 117 -0.72 -4.49 -0.63
C ALA A 117 -0.22 -3.88 -1.94
N VAL A 118 -1.11 -3.17 -2.63
CA VAL A 118 -0.81 -2.43 -3.86
C VAL A 118 -1.26 -0.99 -3.72
N VAL A 119 -0.53 -0.08 -4.36
CA VAL A 119 -0.98 1.30 -4.51
C VAL A 119 -2.14 1.31 -5.50
N ILE A 120 -3.29 1.82 -5.06
CA ILE A 120 -4.47 1.99 -5.91
C ILE A 120 -4.68 3.44 -6.33
N GLN A 121 -4.10 4.40 -5.63
CA GLN A 121 -4.17 5.83 -5.96
C GLN A 121 -2.97 6.58 -5.39
N GLU A 122 -2.37 7.45 -6.20
CA GLU A 122 -1.33 8.42 -5.78
C GLU A 122 -1.95 9.80 -5.51
N HIS A 123 -1.44 10.48 -4.50
CA HIS A 123 -1.89 11.83 -4.10
C HIS A 123 -0.80 12.90 -4.28
N GLY A 124 0.37 12.51 -4.81
CA GLY A 124 1.54 13.38 -4.90
C GLY A 124 2.27 13.50 -3.56
N CYS A 125 3.45 14.16 -3.57
CA CYS A 125 4.31 14.32 -2.39
C CYS A 125 4.71 13.00 -1.69
N GLY A 126 4.65 11.86 -2.41
CA GLY A 126 4.94 10.54 -1.85
C GLY A 126 3.79 9.93 -1.04
N PHE A 127 2.61 10.54 -1.06
CA PHE A 127 1.41 9.99 -0.44
C PHE A 127 0.65 9.08 -1.38
N SER A 128 0.28 7.91 -0.88
CA SER A 128 -0.47 6.94 -1.67
C SER A 128 -1.56 6.27 -0.84
N THR A 129 -2.53 5.68 -1.53
CA THR A 129 -3.56 4.84 -0.94
C THR A 129 -3.29 3.40 -1.30
N LEU A 130 -3.20 2.57 -0.27
CA LEU A 130 -2.92 1.14 -0.36
C LEU A 130 -4.21 0.34 -0.24
N LEU A 131 -4.35 -0.69 -1.07
CA LEU A 131 -5.31 -1.76 -0.89
C LEU A 131 -4.57 -3.02 -0.43
N ALA A 132 -4.92 -3.53 0.74
CA ALA A 132 -4.44 -4.83 1.20
C ALA A 132 -5.13 -5.94 0.41
N LEU A 133 -4.35 -6.84 -0.19
CA LEU A 133 -4.82 -7.97 -0.99
C LEU A 133 -4.56 -9.31 -0.30
N THR A 134 -3.52 -9.41 0.52
CA THR A 134 -3.10 -10.67 1.13
C THR A 134 -3.06 -10.57 2.65
N GLY A 135 -3.53 -11.62 3.33
CA GLY A 135 -3.52 -11.72 4.80
C GLY A 135 -4.85 -11.33 5.45
N PHE A 136 -4.86 -11.22 6.78
CA PHE A 136 -6.08 -10.97 7.57
C PHE A 136 -6.74 -9.61 7.29
N LEU A 137 -5.95 -8.64 6.81
CA LEU A 137 -6.40 -7.30 6.48
C LEU A 137 -6.84 -7.17 5.00
N ALA A 138 -6.89 -8.25 4.23
CA ALA A 138 -7.29 -8.19 2.82
C ALA A 138 -8.67 -7.54 2.64
N GLY A 139 -8.78 -6.62 1.69
CA GLY A 139 -9.99 -5.82 1.42
C GLY A 139 -10.00 -4.46 2.09
N THR A 140 -9.11 -4.22 3.06
CA THR A 140 -9.04 -2.95 3.78
C THR A 140 -8.15 -1.92 3.07
N VAL A 141 -8.42 -0.63 3.31
CA VAL A 141 -7.72 0.48 2.65
C VAL A 141 -6.96 1.34 3.66
N TRP A 142 -5.74 1.74 3.27
CA TRP A 142 -4.79 2.44 4.12
C TRP A 142 -4.17 3.63 3.42
N TRP A 143 -3.73 4.60 4.21
CA TRP A 143 -2.94 5.72 3.73
C TRP A 143 -1.46 5.46 4.00
N ASP A 144 -0.65 5.46 2.95
CA ASP A 144 0.81 5.46 3.08
C ASP A 144 1.30 6.91 3.22
N GLY A 145 1.59 7.29 4.46
CA GLY A 145 2.12 8.59 4.84
C GLY A 145 3.63 8.58 5.09
N ARG A 146 4.32 7.48 4.78
CA ARG A 146 5.72 7.28 5.21
C ARG A 146 6.66 8.36 4.69
N ALA A 147 6.41 8.90 3.50
CA ALA A 147 7.22 9.98 2.93
C ALA A 147 7.32 11.26 3.79
N THR A 148 6.38 11.50 4.73
CA THR A 148 6.40 12.71 5.58
C THR A 148 6.28 12.46 7.07
N CYS A 149 5.64 11.36 7.47
CA CYS A 149 5.36 11.09 8.88
C CYS A 149 5.79 9.68 9.31
N ASP A 150 6.43 8.90 8.43
CA ASP A 150 6.89 7.53 8.70
C ASP A 150 5.78 6.55 9.13
N LEU A 151 4.51 6.89 8.85
CA LEU A 151 3.36 6.09 9.25
C LEU A 151 2.51 5.62 8.07
N ILE A 152 2.03 4.39 8.20
CA ILE A 152 0.88 3.87 7.44
C ILE A 152 -0.31 3.92 8.39
N VAL A 153 -1.38 4.62 7.99
CA VAL A 153 -2.56 4.82 8.85
C VAL A 153 -3.81 4.22 8.23
N PRO A 154 -4.70 3.63 9.05
CA PRO A 154 -5.96 3.11 8.54
C PRO A 154 -6.84 4.26 8.07
N LEU A 155 -7.45 4.12 6.89
CA LEU A 155 -8.53 5.02 6.47
C LEU A 155 -9.79 4.59 7.21
N SER A 156 -10.34 5.45 8.06
CA SER A 156 -11.42 5.08 8.98
C SER A 156 -12.56 6.08 8.96
N LEU A 157 -13.78 5.58 9.16
CA LEU A 157 -14.96 6.39 9.45
C LEU A 157 -15.04 6.82 10.93
N ASP A 158 -14.28 6.15 11.80
CA ASP A 158 -14.23 6.43 13.23
C ASP A 158 -12.78 6.35 13.74
N HIS A 159 -12.14 7.51 13.86
CA HIS A 159 -10.80 7.64 14.44
C HIS A 159 -10.81 7.71 15.97
N VAL A 160 -11.96 8.00 16.57
CA VAL A 160 -12.10 8.11 18.04
C VAL A 160 -12.28 6.71 18.66
N GLY A 161 -12.99 5.82 17.97
CA GLY A 161 -13.28 4.45 18.39
C GLY A 161 -12.27 3.38 18.01
N GLY A 162 -11.02 3.77 17.70
CA GLY A 162 -9.93 2.80 17.43
C GLY A 162 -9.60 2.61 15.95
N ALA A 163 -10.01 3.53 15.08
CA ALA A 163 -9.52 3.69 13.71
C ALA A 163 -9.53 2.40 12.86
N GLN A 164 -10.64 1.65 12.92
CA GLN A 164 -10.78 0.44 12.12
C GLN A 164 -10.78 0.79 10.62
N PRO A 165 -9.93 0.14 9.80
CA PRO A 165 -9.82 0.48 8.40
C PRO A 165 -11.10 0.11 7.65
N VAL A 166 -11.55 0.99 6.76
CA VAL A 166 -12.69 0.74 5.90
C VAL A 166 -12.39 -0.33 4.87
N GLN A 167 -13.43 -1.01 4.41
CA GLN A 167 -13.35 -1.88 3.24
C GLN A 167 -13.28 -1.06 1.94
N PHE A 168 -12.75 -1.65 0.88
CA PHE A 168 -12.57 -1.01 -0.43
C PHE A 168 -13.86 -0.37 -0.97
N GLY A 169 -15.01 -1.04 -0.86
CA GLY A 169 -16.30 -0.54 -1.30
C GLY A 169 -16.75 0.69 -0.54
N GLN A 170 -16.51 0.74 0.78
CA GLN A 170 -16.77 1.95 1.56
C GLN A 170 -15.81 3.07 1.14
N TRP A 171 -14.53 2.77 0.95
CA TRP A 171 -13.56 3.77 0.50
C TRP A 171 -13.97 4.42 -0.83
N LEU A 172 -14.56 3.67 -1.77
CA LEU A 172 -15.06 4.21 -3.03
C LEU A 172 -16.11 5.33 -2.84
N ASP A 173 -16.89 5.31 -1.76
CA ASP A 173 -17.94 6.30 -1.50
C ASP A 173 -17.41 7.60 -0.86
N TYR A 174 -16.30 7.53 -0.12
CA TYR A 174 -15.79 8.64 0.69
C TYR A 174 -14.48 9.25 0.15
N GLY A 175 -13.59 8.42 -0.39
CA GLY A 175 -12.23 8.78 -0.78
C GLY A 175 -11.26 8.96 0.40
N SER A 176 -9.96 8.98 0.09
CA SER A 176 -8.91 8.91 1.12
C SER A 176 -8.87 10.12 2.04
N TRP A 177 -8.97 11.35 1.48
CA TRP A 177 -8.85 12.58 2.26
C TRP A 177 -9.93 12.73 3.33
N ALA A 178 -11.15 12.26 3.07
CA ALA A 178 -12.26 12.33 4.03
C ALA A 178 -12.14 11.29 5.16
N LEU A 179 -11.31 10.25 4.96
CA LEU A 179 -11.14 9.13 5.88
C LEU A 179 -9.81 9.19 6.67
N LEU A 180 -9.03 10.25 6.48
CA LEU A 180 -7.81 10.49 7.25
C LEU A 180 -8.12 10.92 8.69
N PRO A 181 -7.17 10.71 9.63
CA PRO A 181 -7.31 11.20 10.99
C PRO A 181 -7.53 12.72 11.02
N PRO A 182 -8.30 13.24 12.01
CA PRO A 182 -8.45 14.68 12.17
C PRO A 182 -7.09 15.40 12.25
N GLY A 183 -6.89 16.41 11.41
CA GLY A 183 -5.66 17.21 11.35
C GLY A 183 -4.59 16.74 10.37
N TRP A 184 -4.79 15.60 9.68
CA TRP A 184 -3.83 15.04 8.71
C TRP A 184 -3.97 15.57 7.27
N GLY A 185 -4.91 16.49 7.00
CA GLY A 185 -5.13 17.01 5.66
C GLY A 185 -6.23 18.08 5.61
N PRO A 186 -6.54 18.59 4.40
CA PRO A 186 -7.67 19.49 4.23
C PRO A 186 -8.97 18.80 4.64
N SER A 187 -9.85 19.54 5.31
CA SER A 187 -11.21 19.07 5.59
C SER A 187 -12.01 19.05 4.28
N VAL A 188 -11.95 17.93 3.56
CA VAL A 188 -12.69 17.73 2.30
C VAL A 188 -13.98 16.96 2.61
N PRO A 189 -15.14 17.40 2.09
CA PRO A 189 -16.35 16.59 2.19
C PRO A 189 -16.16 15.26 1.45
N PRO A 190 -16.76 14.16 1.93
CA PRO A 190 -16.67 12.87 1.26
C PRO A 190 -17.18 13.00 -0.17
N SER A 191 -16.40 12.48 -1.10
CA SER A 191 -16.69 12.52 -2.53
C SER A 191 -16.38 11.16 -3.11
N PRO A 192 -17.30 10.56 -3.90
CA PRO A 192 -17.05 9.26 -4.49
C PRO A 192 -15.77 9.28 -5.34
N VAL A 193 -14.91 8.29 -5.14
CA VAL A 193 -13.66 8.13 -5.90
C VAL A 193 -13.96 7.85 -7.37
N VAL A 194 -15.09 7.20 -7.63
CA VAL A 194 -15.60 6.94 -8.97
C VAL A 194 -17.02 7.47 -9.11
N HIS A 195 -17.26 8.25 -10.17
CA HIS A 195 -18.61 8.64 -10.56
C HIS A 195 -19.21 7.49 -11.38
N ARG A 196 -20.22 6.82 -10.80
CA ARG A 196 -21.06 5.86 -11.53
C ARG A 196 -22.02 6.57 -12.46
#